data_AF-A0AAE0U855-F1
#
_entry.id   AF-A0AAE0U855-F1
#
_cell.length_a   1.000
_cell.length_b   1.000
_cell.length_c   1.000
_cell.angle_alpha   90.00
_cell.angle_beta   90.00
_cell.angle_gamma   90.00
#
_symmetry.space_group_name_H-M   'P 1'
#
loop_
_entity.id
_entity.type
_entity.pdbx_description
1 polymer ?
#
loop_
_entity_poly.entity_id
_entity_poly.type
_entity_poly.pdbx_seq_one_letter_code
_entity_poly.pdbx_strand_id
1 'polypeptide(L)'
;MASSGRSGSSSSFNSGVPPPYQTFTPTSAVSALTSESSAPPTPLGPLDLGPPGFHATIKLYEGTLNELVIYLGPWEIVGNGGLEPRRVVWQCSYAGEILEHFLPSDNPDELFPYTLHANHRRFGDPREMELYLTFLEPHRIRYTTLDGVMHDEFAEVKYEFTTIEGSIQLQSDIRRKDLIDWFDVDVAWSDTHRRTDAYGNVRGMGAIQRMKLWRDRYTTSHSLTFYASRLRRWKEYPIRDFDRDLRHQDDRHRRLQLDARGRRGSGSDSSQAGPSRDRRFSASSIFRSSSRQNGSFSGASSPPTPQSVLDIRHLGIQFTRNNQVQAGTGDYQRFMEQWEIAHDADAEFGVPFPANVVELESPVMNGISGVHSPHLPNGIGELSSPEMAALVEAADTADQDEENTP
;
A
#
# COMPACT_ATOMS: atom_id res chain seq x y z
N MET A 1 -52.23 -47.81 -23.35
CA MET A 1 -52.08 -48.73 -24.49
C MET A 1 -51.00 -48.18 -25.42
N ALA A 2 -50.38 -49.05 -26.21
CA ALA A 2 -49.36 -48.78 -27.23
C ALA A 2 -47.99 -48.25 -26.73
N SER A 3 -46.96 -48.92 -27.20
CA SER A 3 -45.54 -48.78 -26.87
C SER A 3 -44.74 -48.28 -28.07
N SER A 4 -43.74 -47.43 -27.84
CA SER A 4 -42.58 -47.22 -28.73
C SER A 4 -41.50 -46.48 -27.91
N GLY A 5 -40.20 -46.66 -28.11
CA GLY A 5 -39.44 -47.59 -28.95
C GLY A 5 -37.94 -47.31 -28.68
N ARG A 6 -37.12 -48.35 -28.53
CA ARG A 6 -35.67 -48.22 -28.21
C ARG A 6 -34.80 -48.05 -29.47
N SER A 7 -33.51 -47.76 -29.22
CA SER A 7 -32.37 -47.70 -30.17
C SER A 7 -32.17 -46.32 -30.84
N GLY A 8 -30.97 -45.73 -30.92
CA GLY A 8 -29.63 -46.18 -30.51
C GLY A 8 -28.83 -46.78 -31.66
N SER A 9 -27.94 -45.98 -32.27
CA SER A 9 -26.85 -46.40 -33.17
C SER A 9 -25.76 -45.31 -33.23
N SER A 10 -24.55 -45.70 -33.61
CA SER A 10 -23.28 -44.98 -33.49
C SER A 10 -22.53 -44.90 -34.83
N SER A 11 -21.41 -44.16 -34.85
CA SER A 11 -20.35 -44.13 -35.91
C SER A 11 -20.78 -43.47 -37.25
N SER A 12 -19.90 -42.92 -38.10
CA SER A 12 -18.44 -43.16 -38.27
C SER A 12 -17.65 -41.91 -38.70
N PHE A 13 -16.32 -41.99 -38.57
CA PHE A 13 -15.34 -41.13 -39.22
C PHE A 13 -15.46 -41.12 -40.75
N ASN A 14 -14.98 -40.05 -41.39
CA ASN A 14 -14.55 -40.11 -42.79
C ASN A 14 -13.29 -39.27 -42.98
N SER A 15 -12.21 -39.90 -43.46
CA SER A 15 -10.91 -39.27 -43.72
C SER A 15 -10.77 -38.95 -45.20
N GLY A 16 -10.37 -37.72 -45.55
CA GLY A 16 -10.13 -37.29 -46.93
C GLY A 16 -8.96 -36.31 -47.02
N VAL A 17 -8.03 -36.57 -47.94
CA VAL A 17 -6.71 -35.91 -48.11
C VAL A 17 -6.82 -34.73 -49.11
N PRO A 18 -5.94 -33.70 -49.07
CA PRO A 18 -6.30 -32.32 -49.47
C PRO A 18 -5.84 -31.87 -50.88
N PRO A 19 -6.30 -30.70 -51.36
CA PRO A 19 -5.75 -29.99 -52.52
C PRO A 19 -4.78 -28.84 -52.14
N PRO A 20 -4.02 -28.27 -53.11
CA PRO A 20 -2.75 -27.58 -52.81
C PRO A 20 -2.75 -26.03 -52.90
N TYR A 21 -1.64 -25.46 -52.39
CA TYR A 21 -1.05 -24.12 -52.62
C TYR A 21 -1.74 -23.12 -53.56
N GLN A 22 -1.94 -21.88 -53.07
CA GLN A 22 -1.65 -20.66 -53.83
C GLN A 22 -1.40 -19.42 -52.92
N THR A 23 -0.69 -18.43 -53.47
CA THR A 23 -0.05 -17.30 -52.78
C THR A 23 -0.75 -15.97 -53.13
N PHE A 24 -0.41 -14.89 -52.39
CA PHE A 24 -0.51 -13.43 -52.70
C PHE A 24 -1.50 -12.53 -51.92
N THR A 25 -0.90 -11.73 -51.02
CA THR A 25 -1.05 -10.28 -50.73
C THR A 25 -2.40 -9.61 -50.45
N PRO A 26 -2.44 -8.65 -49.48
CA PRO A 26 -3.54 -7.70 -49.32
C PRO A 26 -3.43 -6.53 -50.33
N THR A 27 -4.57 -5.93 -50.70
CA THR A 27 -4.60 -4.71 -51.52
C THR A 27 -5.38 -3.61 -50.82
N SER A 28 -4.78 -2.42 -50.75
CA SER A 28 -5.33 -1.23 -50.11
C SER A 28 -6.46 -0.58 -50.92
N ALA A 29 -7.35 0.15 -50.23
CA ALA A 29 -8.12 1.24 -50.83
C ALA A 29 -7.72 2.55 -50.15
N VAL A 30 -7.16 3.47 -50.94
CA VAL A 30 -6.66 4.78 -50.50
C VAL A 30 -7.60 5.86 -51.03
N SER A 31 -7.73 6.98 -50.32
CA SER A 31 -8.23 8.22 -50.92
C SER A 31 -7.34 9.40 -50.50
N ALA A 32 -6.54 9.82 -51.47
CA ALA A 32 -5.83 11.08 -51.58
C ALA A 32 -6.81 12.25 -51.87
N LEU A 33 -6.50 13.54 -51.78
CA LEU A 33 -5.35 14.32 -51.30
C LEU A 33 -5.83 15.79 -51.23
N THR A 34 -5.38 16.57 -50.24
CA THR A 34 -5.14 18.02 -50.42
C THR A 34 -3.92 18.41 -49.59
N SER A 35 -2.80 18.68 -50.26
CA SER A 35 -1.61 19.25 -49.62
C SER A 35 -1.78 20.75 -49.42
N GLU A 36 -1.33 21.29 -48.28
CA GLU A 36 -0.15 22.17 -48.23
C GLU A 36 0.20 22.64 -46.80
N SER A 37 1.45 23.06 -46.63
CA SER A 37 2.03 23.82 -45.50
C SER A 37 2.46 23.07 -44.22
N SER A 38 3.69 22.56 -44.27
CA SER A 38 4.80 23.04 -43.43
C SER A 38 4.69 23.02 -41.90
N ALA A 39 5.00 21.88 -41.30
CA ALA A 39 5.82 21.83 -40.09
C ALA A 39 6.74 20.60 -40.17
N PRO A 40 8.05 20.70 -39.85
CA PRO A 40 8.87 19.51 -39.68
C PRO A 40 8.34 18.71 -38.48
N PRO A 41 8.38 17.36 -38.51
CA PRO A 41 8.12 16.59 -37.30
C PRO A 41 9.14 17.03 -36.24
N THR A 42 8.64 17.38 -35.05
CA THR A 42 9.47 17.70 -33.89
C THR A 42 10.54 16.62 -33.77
N PRO A 43 11.84 16.96 -33.74
CA PRO A 43 12.87 15.93 -33.61
C PRO A 43 12.58 15.16 -32.33
N LEU A 44 12.49 13.83 -32.45
CA LEU A 44 12.43 12.96 -31.29
C LEU A 44 13.63 13.33 -30.42
N GLY A 45 13.38 13.80 -29.20
CA GLY A 45 14.43 14.22 -28.29
C GLY A 45 15.48 13.10 -28.15
N PRO A 46 16.76 13.44 -27.98
CA PRO A 46 17.77 12.43 -27.71
C PRO A 46 17.29 11.57 -26.54
N LEU A 47 17.49 10.25 -26.65
CA LEU A 47 17.09 9.29 -25.63
C LEU A 47 17.91 9.56 -24.38
N ASP A 48 17.39 10.41 -23.50
CA ASP A 48 18.02 10.74 -22.23
C ASP A 48 17.81 9.55 -21.29
N LEU A 49 18.88 8.77 -21.13
CA LEU A 49 18.92 7.60 -20.28
C LEU A 49 19.16 7.97 -18.81
N GLY A 50 19.31 9.27 -18.51
CA GLY A 50 19.67 9.79 -17.20
C GLY A 50 21.14 9.55 -16.81
N PRO A 51 21.61 10.23 -15.76
CA PRO A 51 22.89 9.92 -15.13
C PRO A 51 22.82 8.53 -14.45
N PRO A 52 23.92 7.75 -14.41
CA PRO A 52 23.90 6.42 -13.80
C PRO A 52 23.57 6.47 -12.30
N GLY A 53 22.72 5.55 -11.83
CA GLY A 53 22.41 5.38 -10.41
C GLY A 53 21.23 6.18 -9.85
N PHE A 54 20.41 6.81 -10.70
CA PHE A 54 19.14 7.40 -10.26
C PHE A 54 18.10 6.33 -9.88
N HIS A 55 17.26 6.64 -8.89
CA HIS A 55 16.18 5.80 -8.38
C HIS A 55 14.83 6.17 -9.00
N ALA A 56 14.61 7.46 -9.28
CA ALA A 56 13.38 7.96 -9.89
C ALA A 56 13.60 9.26 -10.67
N THR A 57 12.61 9.68 -11.46
CA THR A 57 12.52 11.04 -12.00
C THR A 57 11.25 11.73 -11.54
N ILE A 58 11.28 13.06 -11.53
CA ILE A 58 10.09 13.92 -11.44
C ILE A 58 10.16 14.99 -12.53
N LYS A 59 9.00 15.38 -13.05
CA LYS A 59 8.88 16.45 -14.05
C LYS A 59 8.27 17.69 -13.42
N LEU A 60 8.96 18.82 -13.52
CA LEU A 60 8.40 20.15 -13.24
C LEU A 60 7.97 20.82 -14.55
N TYR A 61 6.91 21.62 -14.48
CA TYR A 61 6.36 22.35 -15.63
C TYR A 61 6.00 21.45 -16.86
N GLU A 62 5.51 20.24 -16.59
CA GLU A 62 5.12 19.23 -17.58
C GLU A 62 4.21 19.81 -18.68
N GLY A 63 4.53 19.54 -19.94
CA GLY A 63 3.78 20.02 -21.11
C GLY A 63 3.99 21.50 -21.45
N THR A 64 4.94 22.19 -20.79
CA THR A 64 5.34 23.57 -21.13
C THR A 64 6.68 23.60 -21.87
N LEU A 65 7.04 24.77 -22.43
CA LEU A 65 8.37 24.98 -23.03
C LEU A 65 9.51 24.95 -22.00
N ASN A 66 9.18 24.98 -20.71
CA ASN A 66 10.13 24.97 -19.59
C ASN A 66 10.09 23.63 -18.82
N GLU A 67 9.58 22.55 -19.43
CA GLU A 67 9.55 21.23 -18.81
C GLU A 67 10.96 20.81 -18.36
N LEU A 68 11.11 20.51 -17.07
CA LEU A 68 12.36 20.16 -16.43
C LEU A 68 12.24 18.75 -15.85
N VAL A 69 13.06 17.82 -16.35
CA VAL A 69 13.21 16.48 -15.79
C VAL A 69 14.31 16.52 -14.73
N ILE A 70 14.00 16.10 -13.51
CA ILE A 70 14.95 16.04 -12.40
C ILE A 70 15.21 14.57 -12.07
N TYR A 71 16.49 14.18 -12.08
CA TYR A 71 16.94 12.84 -11.73
C TYR A 71 17.18 12.74 -10.22
N LEU A 72 16.46 11.82 -9.58
CA LEU A 72 16.41 11.65 -8.13
C LEU A 72 17.24 10.42 -7.73
N GLY A 73 18.22 10.61 -6.86
CA GLY A 73 18.99 9.56 -6.22
C GLY A 73 18.32 9.02 -4.97
N PRO A 74 19.07 8.73 -3.89
CA PRO A 74 18.52 8.32 -2.60
C PRO A 74 17.61 9.39 -1.97
N TRP A 75 16.69 8.94 -1.12
CA TRP A 75 15.82 9.81 -0.32
C TRP A 75 16.00 9.64 1.19
N GLU A 76 15.61 10.65 1.94
CA GLU A 76 15.41 10.62 3.39
C GLU A 76 14.03 11.23 3.73
N ILE A 77 13.37 10.74 4.78
CA ILE A 77 12.15 11.37 5.31
C ILE A 77 12.54 12.21 6.52
N VAL A 78 12.41 13.54 6.39
CA VAL A 78 12.82 14.53 7.40
C VAL A 78 11.58 15.23 7.97
N GLY A 79 11.64 15.68 9.22
CA GLY A 79 10.54 16.30 9.95
C GLY A 79 9.69 15.26 10.69
N ASN A 80 9.91 15.14 12.01
CA ASN A 80 9.23 14.15 12.87
C ASN A 80 8.03 14.73 13.64
N GLY A 81 7.41 15.80 13.10
CA GLY A 81 6.35 16.55 13.76
C GLY A 81 6.89 17.62 14.71
N GLY A 82 6.31 18.82 14.68
CA GLY A 82 6.75 19.97 15.48
C GLY A 82 6.79 21.26 14.66
N LEU A 83 7.91 21.97 14.72
CA LEU A 83 8.14 23.23 13.98
C LEU A 83 8.54 23.03 12.52
N GLU A 84 9.04 21.85 12.16
CA GLU A 84 9.55 21.53 10.83
C GLU A 84 8.60 20.57 10.10
N PRO A 85 8.06 20.96 8.92
CA PRO A 85 7.09 20.15 8.21
C PRO A 85 7.73 18.87 7.66
N ARG A 86 7.00 17.76 7.74
CA ARG A 86 7.45 16.48 7.21
C ARG A 86 7.61 16.53 5.69
N ARG A 87 8.74 16.04 5.17
CA ARG A 87 9.07 16.05 3.74
C ARG A 87 9.96 14.89 3.33
N VAL A 88 9.89 14.53 2.05
CA VAL A 88 10.89 13.69 1.39
C VAL A 88 12.02 14.59 0.90
N VAL A 89 13.25 14.32 1.30
CA VAL A 89 14.46 15.00 0.80
C VAL A 89 15.16 14.04 -0.15
N TRP A 90 15.21 14.38 -1.43
CA TRP A 90 15.95 13.64 -2.45
C TRP A 90 17.32 14.26 -2.67
N GLN A 91 18.35 13.42 -2.61
CA GLN A 91 19.66 13.75 -3.14
C GLN A 91 19.59 13.56 -4.66
N CYS A 92 19.55 14.65 -5.43
CA CYS A 92 19.46 14.55 -6.89
C CYS A 92 20.77 13.99 -7.47
N SER A 93 20.69 13.41 -8.67
CA SER A 93 21.82 12.69 -9.26
C SER A 93 22.94 13.60 -9.78
N TYR A 94 22.69 14.90 -9.92
CA TYR A 94 23.71 15.91 -10.20
C TYR A 94 24.25 16.52 -8.90
N ALA A 95 25.56 16.81 -8.88
CA ALA A 95 26.26 17.18 -7.66
C ALA A 95 25.77 18.52 -7.08
N GLY A 96 25.34 18.51 -5.81
CA GLY A 96 24.86 19.69 -5.10
C GLY A 96 23.39 20.04 -5.36
N GLU A 97 22.66 19.21 -6.10
CA GLU A 97 21.22 19.37 -6.30
C GLU A 97 20.40 18.62 -5.25
N ILE A 98 19.34 19.25 -4.77
CA ILE A 98 18.43 18.71 -3.76
C ILE A 98 16.99 19.02 -4.16
N LEU A 99 16.11 18.03 -4.09
CA LEU A 99 14.66 18.21 -4.23
C LEU A 99 13.94 17.82 -2.94
N GLU A 100 13.15 18.73 -2.41
CA GLU A 100 12.35 18.56 -1.21
C GLU A 100 10.87 18.53 -1.58
N HIS A 101 10.21 17.41 -1.30
CA HIS A 101 8.77 17.22 -1.46
C HIS A 101 8.11 17.30 -0.09
N PHE A 102 7.49 18.44 0.21
CA PHE A 102 6.74 18.66 1.45
C PHE A 102 5.44 17.87 1.44
N LEU A 103 5.21 17.06 2.47
CA LEU A 103 4.01 16.26 2.61
C LEU A 103 2.87 17.13 3.18
N PRO A 104 1.61 16.95 2.76
CA PRO A 104 0.49 17.80 3.15
C PRO A 104 0.02 17.57 4.61
N SER A 105 0.45 16.48 5.24
CA SER A 105 0.18 16.15 6.63
C SER A 105 1.40 15.50 7.27
N ASP A 106 1.69 15.88 8.51
CA ASP A 106 2.68 15.18 9.35
C ASP A 106 2.18 13.79 9.77
N ASN A 107 0.85 13.56 9.75
CA ASN A 107 0.25 12.27 10.03
C ASN A 107 0.46 11.29 8.86
N PRO A 108 1.26 10.21 9.01
CA PRO A 108 1.51 9.26 7.94
C PRO A 108 0.27 8.45 7.50
N ASP A 109 -0.74 8.32 8.37
CA ASP A 109 -2.00 7.64 8.03
C ASP A 109 -2.84 8.40 7.00
N GLU A 110 -2.64 9.71 6.86
CA GLU A 110 -3.38 10.57 5.92
C GLU A 110 -2.74 10.62 4.52
N LEU A 111 -1.55 10.03 4.35
CA LEU A 111 -0.80 10.05 3.10
C LEU A 111 -1.02 8.77 2.30
N PHE A 112 -1.51 8.91 1.06
CA PHE A 112 -1.87 7.78 0.21
C PHE A 112 -1.24 7.89 -1.18
N PRO A 113 -0.05 7.30 -1.38
CA PRO A 113 0.59 7.25 -2.70
C PRO A 113 -0.23 6.40 -3.69
N TYR A 114 -0.61 7.02 -4.82
CA TYR A 114 -1.45 6.41 -5.85
C TYR A 114 -0.58 5.75 -6.93
N THR A 115 -0.95 4.53 -7.34
CA THR A 115 -0.37 3.84 -8.51
C THR A 115 -1.49 3.34 -9.42
N LEU A 116 -1.19 3.18 -10.70
CA LEU A 116 -2.20 2.87 -11.71
C LEU A 116 -2.60 1.39 -11.72
N HIS A 117 -3.82 1.14 -12.17
CA HIS A 117 -4.34 -0.19 -12.42
C HIS A 117 -3.84 -0.73 -13.78
N ALA A 118 -3.48 -2.01 -13.91
CA ALA A 118 -2.85 -2.56 -15.12
C ALA A 118 -3.60 -2.27 -16.43
N ASN A 119 -4.93 -2.23 -16.45
CA ASN A 119 -5.73 -1.84 -17.63
C ASN A 119 -5.35 -0.46 -18.24
N HIS A 120 -4.64 0.41 -17.51
CA HIS A 120 -4.11 1.67 -18.03
C HIS A 120 -2.98 1.45 -19.06
N ARG A 121 -2.24 0.34 -18.98
CA ARG A 121 -1.20 -0.07 -19.94
C ARG A 121 -1.55 -1.45 -20.51
N ARG A 122 -2.15 -1.47 -21.71
CA ARG A 122 -2.67 -2.71 -22.35
C ARG A 122 -1.61 -3.77 -22.69
N PHE A 123 -0.33 -3.42 -22.71
CA PHE A 123 0.78 -4.28 -23.08
C PHE A 123 1.97 -3.98 -22.17
N GLY A 124 2.40 -4.96 -21.37
CA GLY A 124 3.45 -4.85 -20.34
C GLY A 124 3.16 -5.81 -19.17
N ASP A 125 4.10 -5.94 -18.23
CA ASP A 125 3.81 -6.59 -16.95
C ASP A 125 2.90 -5.66 -16.11
N PRO A 126 1.73 -6.12 -15.61
CA PRO A 126 0.89 -5.40 -14.65
C PRO A 126 1.64 -4.70 -13.50
N ARG A 127 2.76 -5.27 -13.06
CA ARG A 127 3.60 -4.77 -11.98
C ARG A 127 4.33 -3.47 -12.34
N GLU A 128 4.59 -3.21 -13.62
CA GLU A 128 5.20 -1.95 -14.10
C GLU A 128 4.39 -0.72 -13.68
N MET A 129 3.10 -0.85 -13.38
CA MET A 129 2.30 0.28 -12.89
C MET A 129 2.67 0.74 -11.47
N GLU A 130 3.45 -0.03 -10.69
CA GLU A 130 4.06 0.49 -9.44
C GLU A 130 5.22 1.45 -9.70
N LEU A 131 5.88 1.40 -10.87
CA LEU A 131 6.93 2.36 -11.23
C LEU A 131 6.41 3.80 -11.30
N TYR A 132 5.10 3.98 -11.54
CA TYR A 132 4.44 5.27 -11.70
C TYR A 132 3.69 5.65 -10.43
N LEU A 133 4.37 6.39 -9.55
CA LEU A 133 3.80 6.88 -8.30
C LEU A 133 3.26 8.30 -8.46
N THR A 134 2.05 8.57 -8.01
CA THR A 134 1.42 9.89 -8.13
C THR A 134 0.71 10.28 -6.84
N PHE A 135 0.59 11.57 -6.58
CA PHE A 135 -0.30 12.11 -5.56
C PHE A 135 -1.46 12.84 -6.23
N LEU A 136 -2.69 12.58 -5.74
CA LEU A 136 -3.92 13.09 -6.35
C LEU A 136 -4.19 14.57 -6.07
N GLU A 137 -3.40 15.17 -5.17
CA GLU A 137 -3.44 16.58 -4.80
C GLU A 137 -2.05 17.20 -5.02
N PRO A 138 -1.94 18.46 -5.50
CA PRO A 138 -0.66 19.12 -5.66
C PRO A 138 0.05 19.30 -4.31
N HIS A 139 1.36 19.08 -4.29
CA HIS A 139 2.19 19.27 -3.10
C HIS A 139 3.26 20.32 -3.36
N ARG A 140 3.77 20.96 -2.30
CA ARG A 140 4.87 21.89 -2.42
C ARG A 140 6.17 21.14 -2.72
N ILE A 141 6.83 21.51 -3.81
CA ILE A 141 8.15 21.03 -4.20
C ILE A 141 9.12 22.21 -4.11
N ARG A 142 10.26 22.00 -3.46
CA ARG A 142 11.40 22.93 -3.52
C ARG A 142 12.59 22.22 -4.18
N TYR A 143 13.10 22.77 -5.28
CA TYR A 143 14.28 22.28 -5.97
C TYR A 143 15.38 23.33 -5.92
N THR A 144 16.54 22.91 -5.43
CA THR A 144 17.70 23.76 -5.17
C THR A 144 18.91 23.18 -5.90
N THR A 145 19.63 24.04 -6.62
CA THR A 145 20.90 23.72 -7.27
C THR A 145 22.02 24.54 -6.64
N LEU A 146 23.25 24.37 -7.14
CA LEU A 146 24.41 25.19 -6.73
C LEU A 146 24.21 26.70 -6.97
N ASP A 147 23.35 27.08 -7.93
CA ASP A 147 23.03 28.47 -8.26
C ASP A 147 21.93 29.08 -7.36
N GLY A 148 21.24 28.24 -6.58
CA GLY A 148 20.18 28.65 -5.65
C GLY A 148 18.88 27.88 -5.81
N VAL A 149 17.77 28.45 -5.31
CA VAL A 149 16.44 27.85 -5.39
C VAL A 149 15.85 28.11 -6.78
N MET A 150 15.66 27.03 -7.55
CA MET A 150 15.16 27.08 -8.94
C MET A 150 13.64 26.88 -9.03
N HIS A 151 13.03 26.27 -8.00
CA HIS A 151 11.57 26.11 -7.86
C HIS A 151 11.22 26.02 -6.37
N ASP A 152 10.11 26.62 -5.94
CA ASP A 152 9.56 26.51 -4.57
C ASP A 152 8.05 26.80 -4.58
N GLU A 153 7.27 25.97 -5.27
CA GLU A 153 5.82 26.15 -5.47
C GLU A 153 5.04 24.83 -5.33
N PHE A 154 3.71 24.88 -5.46
CA PHE A 154 2.87 23.68 -5.51
C PHE A 154 2.82 23.10 -6.93
N ALA A 155 3.14 21.82 -7.06
CA ALA A 155 3.17 21.08 -8.32
C ALA A 155 2.43 19.74 -8.23
N GLU A 156 2.03 19.18 -9.37
CA GLU A 156 1.58 17.78 -9.45
C GLU A 156 2.79 16.87 -9.21
N VAL A 157 2.73 16.00 -8.20
CA VAL A 157 3.84 15.10 -7.87
C VAL A 157 3.63 13.75 -8.55
N LYS A 158 4.45 13.50 -9.58
CA LYS A 158 4.53 12.24 -10.34
C LYS A 158 5.98 11.77 -10.32
N TYR A 159 6.24 10.61 -9.75
CA TYR A 159 7.53 9.94 -9.78
C TYR A 159 7.49 8.76 -10.76
N GLU A 160 8.46 8.68 -11.67
CA GLU A 160 8.73 7.50 -12.48
C GLU A 160 10.01 6.83 -11.97
N PHE A 161 9.86 5.67 -11.33
CA PHE A 161 10.95 4.89 -10.72
C PHE A 161 11.68 4.01 -11.74
N THR A 162 12.95 3.73 -11.45
CA THR A 162 13.76 2.74 -12.20
C THR A 162 13.50 1.31 -11.72
N THR A 163 13.01 1.11 -10.49
CA THR A 163 12.71 -0.21 -9.90
C THR A 163 11.39 -0.22 -9.15
N ILE A 164 10.70 -1.36 -9.15
CA ILE A 164 9.44 -1.55 -8.42
C ILE A 164 9.74 -1.52 -6.91
N GLU A 165 10.82 -2.13 -6.49
CA GLU A 165 11.30 -2.19 -5.11
C GLU A 165 11.55 -0.80 -4.54
N GLY A 166 12.17 0.11 -5.31
CA GLY A 166 12.36 1.50 -4.92
C GLY A 166 11.04 2.25 -4.70
N SER A 167 10.06 2.02 -5.59
CA SER A 167 8.72 2.60 -5.43
C SER A 167 8.02 2.08 -4.17
N ILE A 168 8.11 0.78 -3.88
CA ILE A 168 7.51 0.13 -2.70
C ILE A 168 8.16 0.66 -1.41
N GLN A 169 9.48 0.85 -1.42
CA GLN A 169 10.21 1.34 -0.26
C GLN A 169 9.84 2.80 0.05
N LEU A 170 9.86 3.72 -0.93
CA LEU A 170 9.44 5.11 -0.69
C LEU A 170 8.00 5.17 -0.20
N GLN A 171 7.09 4.42 -0.85
CA GLN A 171 5.70 4.32 -0.43
C GLN A 171 5.58 3.91 1.05
N SER A 172 6.37 2.92 1.46
CA SER A 172 6.37 2.41 2.83
C SER A 172 6.93 3.42 3.83
N ASP A 173 7.98 4.15 3.47
CA ASP A 173 8.62 5.16 4.33
C ASP A 173 7.76 6.43 4.48
N ILE A 174 7.08 6.86 3.40
CA ILE A 174 6.07 7.94 3.45
C ILE A 174 4.92 7.55 4.39
N ARG A 175 4.47 6.29 4.38
CA ARG A 175 3.36 5.83 5.23
C ARG A 175 3.77 5.35 6.64
N ARG A 176 5.07 5.17 6.93
CA ARG A 176 5.55 4.42 8.11
C ARG A 176 4.88 3.02 8.25
N LYS A 177 4.43 2.43 7.14
CA LYS A 177 3.79 1.09 7.05
C LYS A 177 4.46 0.31 5.93
N ASP A 178 4.63 -0.99 6.09
CA ASP A 178 5.15 -1.84 5.02
C ASP A 178 4.03 -2.14 4.02
N LEU A 179 4.26 -1.84 2.73
CA LEU A 179 3.39 -2.30 1.65
C LEU A 179 3.63 -3.80 1.42
N ILE A 180 2.68 -4.62 1.87
CA ILE A 180 2.78 -6.10 1.80
C ILE A 180 2.43 -6.60 0.41
N ASP A 181 1.35 -6.08 -0.18
CA ASP A 181 0.86 -6.50 -1.49
C ASP A 181 -0.08 -5.46 -2.09
N TRP A 182 -0.35 -5.58 -3.38
CA TRP A 182 -1.29 -4.76 -4.13
C TRP A 182 -2.11 -5.62 -5.10
N PHE A 183 -3.34 -5.23 -5.38
CA PHE A 183 -4.29 -6.04 -6.14
C PHE A 183 -5.05 -5.16 -7.14
N ASP A 184 -5.09 -5.59 -8.41
CA ASP A 184 -5.88 -4.92 -9.43
C ASP A 184 -7.35 -5.34 -9.32
N VAL A 185 -8.21 -4.36 -9.03
CA VAL A 185 -9.62 -4.54 -8.68
C VAL A 185 -10.50 -3.81 -9.70
N ASP A 186 -11.33 -4.60 -10.39
CA ASP A 186 -12.36 -4.10 -11.32
C ASP A 186 -13.36 -3.19 -10.58
N VAL A 187 -13.82 -3.61 -9.39
CA VAL A 187 -14.74 -2.84 -8.55
C VAL A 187 -14.72 -3.28 -7.08
N ALA A 188 -14.70 -2.31 -6.17
CA ALA A 188 -15.00 -2.47 -4.75
C ALA A 188 -16.35 -1.80 -4.40
N TRP A 189 -17.17 -2.41 -3.56
CA TRP A 189 -18.52 -1.93 -3.22
C TRP A 189 -18.94 -2.33 -1.80
N SER A 190 -20.06 -1.79 -1.30
CA SER A 190 -20.60 -2.12 0.03
C SER A 190 -22.13 -2.13 0.05
N ASP A 191 -22.72 -2.39 1.23
CA ASP A 191 -24.17 -2.30 1.45
C ASP A 191 -24.70 -0.86 1.25
N THR A 192 -23.91 0.14 1.63
CA THR A 192 -24.25 1.56 1.43
C THR A 192 -23.96 2.05 0.01
N HIS A 193 -23.01 1.41 -0.69
CA HIS A 193 -22.56 1.80 -2.02
C HIS A 193 -22.59 0.60 -2.97
N ARG A 194 -23.74 0.35 -3.58
CA ARG A 194 -23.99 -0.82 -4.46
C ARG A 194 -22.98 -0.93 -5.61
N ARG A 195 -22.66 -2.17 -5.98
CA ARG A 195 -21.79 -2.53 -7.12
C ARG A 195 -22.22 -1.89 -8.44
N THR A 196 -23.52 -1.84 -8.70
CA THR A 196 -24.08 -1.29 -9.94
C THR A 196 -25.02 -0.11 -9.68
N ASP A 197 -25.17 0.77 -10.66
CA ASP A 197 -26.20 1.80 -10.67
C ASP A 197 -27.59 1.23 -11.03
N ALA A 198 -28.60 2.11 -11.12
CA ALA A 198 -29.98 1.75 -11.47
C ALA A 198 -30.15 1.23 -12.91
N TYR A 199 -29.17 1.45 -13.79
CA TYR A 199 -29.16 0.99 -15.18
C TYR A 199 -28.32 -0.28 -15.37
N GLY A 200 -27.70 -0.79 -14.29
CA GLY A 200 -26.87 -2.00 -14.30
C GLY A 200 -25.38 -1.76 -14.57
N ASN A 201 -24.94 -0.51 -14.76
CA ASN A 201 -23.53 -0.21 -15.00
C ASN A 201 -22.71 -0.43 -13.72
N VAL A 202 -21.53 -1.03 -13.84
CA VAL A 202 -20.60 -1.20 -12.71
C VAL A 202 -20.04 0.16 -12.29
N ARG A 203 -20.16 0.50 -11.00
CA ARG A 203 -19.63 1.76 -10.43
C ARG A 203 -18.98 1.57 -9.05
N GLY A 204 -19.68 0.91 -8.13
CA GLY A 204 -19.20 0.67 -6.75
C GLY A 204 -18.82 1.95 -5.97
N MET A 205 -17.88 1.79 -5.05
CA MET A 205 -17.19 2.86 -4.32
C MET A 205 -15.97 3.38 -5.10
N GLY A 206 -15.21 2.45 -5.69
CA GLY A 206 -14.10 2.68 -6.60
C GLY A 206 -13.99 1.50 -7.58
N ALA A 207 -13.51 1.77 -8.78
CA ALA A 207 -13.48 0.83 -9.90
C ALA A 207 -12.25 1.04 -10.77
N ILE A 208 -11.75 -0.05 -11.38
CA ILE A 208 -10.52 -0.09 -12.20
C ILE A 208 -9.36 0.60 -11.46
N GLN A 209 -9.04 0.08 -10.28
CA GLN A 209 -8.08 0.69 -9.36
C GLN A 209 -7.23 -0.37 -8.67
N ARG A 210 -6.05 0.03 -8.21
CA ARG A 210 -5.19 -0.80 -7.40
C ARG A 210 -5.53 -0.63 -5.91
N MET A 211 -5.87 -1.73 -5.26
CA MET A 211 -6.06 -1.81 -3.81
C MET A 211 -4.75 -2.25 -3.16
N LYS A 212 -4.37 -1.70 -2.01
CA LYS A 212 -3.11 -2.01 -1.33
C LYS A 212 -3.32 -2.55 0.08
N LEU A 213 -2.57 -3.59 0.42
CA LEU A 213 -2.49 -4.19 1.76
C LEU A 213 -1.24 -3.68 2.46
N TRP A 214 -1.44 -3.06 3.61
CA TRP A 214 -0.38 -2.51 4.45
C TRP A 214 -0.28 -3.27 5.77
N ARG A 215 0.94 -3.34 6.32
CA ARG A 215 1.20 -3.70 7.71
C ARG A 215 1.79 -2.50 8.42
N ASP A 216 1.20 -2.09 9.53
CA ASP A 216 1.72 -1.03 10.36
C ASP A 216 3.05 -1.44 11.04
N ARG A 217 4.10 -0.60 10.94
CA ARG A 217 5.44 -0.96 11.44
C ARG A 217 5.53 -1.06 12.97
N TYR A 218 4.62 -0.44 13.71
CA TYR A 218 4.66 -0.37 15.17
C TYR A 218 3.68 -1.34 15.84
N THR A 219 2.44 -1.36 15.35
CA THR A 219 1.34 -2.17 15.90
C THR A 219 1.20 -3.54 15.25
N THR A 220 2.02 -3.83 14.22
CA THR A 220 1.97 -4.99 13.32
C THR A 220 0.62 -5.26 12.64
N SER A 221 -0.35 -4.36 12.82
CA SER A 221 -1.73 -4.55 12.36
C SER A 221 -1.89 -4.29 10.86
N HIS A 222 -2.74 -5.08 10.21
CA HIS A 222 -2.95 -5.01 8.78
C HIS A 222 -4.15 -4.15 8.37
N SER A 223 -4.06 -3.52 7.19
CA SER A 223 -5.14 -2.68 6.66
C SER A 223 -5.21 -2.72 5.13
N LEU A 224 -6.44 -2.64 4.60
CA LEU A 224 -6.71 -2.52 3.17
C LEU A 224 -7.02 -1.06 2.81
N THR A 225 -6.44 -0.60 1.70
CA THR A 225 -6.63 0.77 1.20
C THR A 225 -7.01 0.80 -0.27
N PHE A 226 -7.91 1.73 -0.62
CA PHE A 226 -8.26 2.04 -2.00
C PHE A 226 -8.86 3.44 -2.13
N TYR A 227 -8.88 3.99 -3.33
CA TYR A 227 -9.47 5.31 -3.59
C TYR A 227 -10.97 5.18 -3.87
N ALA A 228 -11.81 5.66 -2.96
CA ALA A 228 -13.25 5.66 -3.17
C ALA A 228 -13.63 6.80 -4.13
N SER A 229 -13.46 6.58 -5.44
CA SER A 229 -13.59 7.59 -6.51
C SER A 229 -14.88 8.41 -6.39
N ARG A 230 -16.01 7.80 -6.00
CA ARG A 230 -17.30 8.49 -5.80
C ARG A 230 -17.28 9.48 -4.64
N LEU A 231 -16.52 9.18 -3.59
CA LEU A 231 -16.35 10.03 -2.41
C LEU A 231 -15.13 10.95 -2.52
N ARG A 232 -14.36 10.84 -3.62
CA ARG A 232 -13.09 11.54 -3.89
C ARG A 232 -12.09 11.52 -2.74
N ARG A 233 -12.11 10.44 -1.94
CA ARG A 233 -11.24 10.26 -0.78
C ARG A 233 -10.72 8.83 -0.71
N TRP A 234 -9.61 8.67 -0.03
CA TRP A 234 -9.10 7.37 0.35
C TRP A 234 -10.00 6.70 1.40
N LYS A 235 -10.05 5.38 1.34
CA LYS A 235 -10.65 4.52 2.35
C LYS A 235 -9.59 3.55 2.83
N GLU A 236 -9.37 3.53 4.13
CA GLU A 236 -8.55 2.56 4.84
C GLU A 236 -9.47 1.78 5.79
N TYR A 237 -9.32 0.45 5.80
CA TYR A 237 -10.08 -0.43 6.66
C TYR A 237 -9.13 -1.45 7.32
N PRO A 238 -9.02 -1.49 8.66
CA PRO A 238 -8.25 -2.51 9.36
C PRO A 238 -8.77 -3.93 9.07
N ILE A 239 -7.88 -4.89 8.87
CA ILE A 239 -8.26 -6.29 8.58
C ILE A 239 -9.00 -6.91 9.76
N ARG A 240 -8.53 -6.67 10.99
CA ARG A 240 -9.21 -7.08 12.24
C ARG A 240 -10.69 -6.69 12.37
N ASP A 241 -11.19 -5.72 11.59
CA ASP A 241 -12.59 -5.28 11.62
C ASP A 241 -13.53 -6.17 10.78
N PHE A 242 -13.00 -7.15 10.02
CA PHE A 242 -13.78 -8.11 9.21
C PHE A 242 -13.67 -9.55 9.72
N ASP A 243 -14.73 -10.34 9.55
CA ASP A 243 -14.75 -11.78 9.82
C ASP A 243 -13.66 -12.47 8.96
N ARG A 244 -12.87 -13.36 9.58
CA ARG A 244 -11.80 -14.10 8.90
C ARG A 244 -12.35 -15.00 7.80
N ASP A 245 -13.42 -15.74 8.12
CA ASP A 245 -14.08 -16.67 7.20
C ASP A 245 -14.61 -15.98 5.93
N LEU A 246 -13.95 -16.21 4.80
CA LEU A 246 -14.41 -15.77 3.48
C LEU A 246 -15.60 -16.61 2.97
N ARG A 247 -16.78 -16.47 3.60
CA ARG A 247 -17.98 -17.30 3.34
C ARG A 247 -18.63 -17.05 1.98
N HIS A 248 -18.36 -15.91 1.36
CA HIS A 248 -19.08 -15.37 0.21
C HIS A 248 -18.17 -15.22 -1.02
N GLN A 249 -17.57 -16.35 -1.45
CA GLN A 249 -16.67 -16.44 -2.61
C GLN A 249 -17.42 -16.82 -3.91
N ASP A 250 -16.96 -16.29 -5.03
CA ASP A 250 -17.41 -16.60 -6.40
C ASP A 250 -16.18 -16.62 -7.32
N ASP A 251 -15.45 -17.74 -7.26
CA ASP A 251 -14.20 -17.99 -8.02
C ASP A 251 -14.40 -17.78 -9.51
N ARG A 252 -15.57 -18.18 -10.04
CA ARG A 252 -15.91 -18.02 -11.45
C ARG A 252 -15.82 -16.56 -11.87
N HIS A 253 -16.22 -15.62 -11.03
CA HIS A 253 -16.11 -14.19 -11.29
C HIS A 253 -14.94 -13.50 -10.58
N ARG A 254 -14.09 -14.24 -9.86
CA ARG A 254 -13.02 -13.70 -8.99
C ARG A 254 -13.57 -12.64 -8.04
N ARG A 255 -14.65 -12.99 -7.33
CA ARG A 255 -15.32 -12.11 -6.35
C ARG A 255 -15.29 -12.71 -4.97
N LEU A 256 -15.20 -11.84 -3.99
CA LEU A 256 -15.44 -12.17 -2.59
C LEU A 256 -16.16 -11.02 -1.88
N GLN A 257 -16.68 -11.30 -0.69
CA GLN A 257 -17.26 -10.30 0.20
C GLN A 257 -16.68 -10.52 1.61
N LEU A 258 -16.07 -9.45 2.15
CA LEU A 258 -15.57 -9.37 3.51
C LEU A 258 -16.71 -8.88 4.41
N ASP A 259 -17.14 -9.68 5.37
CA ASP A 259 -18.24 -9.33 6.27
C ASP A 259 -17.72 -8.60 7.53
N ALA A 260 -18.36 -7.51 7.95
CA ALA A 260 -17.90 -6.68 9.07
C ALA A 260 -18.17 -7.34 10.44
N ARG A 261 -17.15 -7.42 11.31
CA ARG A 261 -17.29 -7.95 12.68
C ARG A 261 -18.31 -7.15 13.48
N GLY A 262 -19.01 -7.83 14.37
CA GLY A 262 -19.91 -7.22 15.35
C GLY A 262 -21.22 -6.65 14.79
N ARG A 263 -21.36 -6.44 13.47
CA ARG A 263 -22.58 -5.88 12.86
C ARG A 263 -23.64 -6.96 12.52
N ARG A 264 -23.79 -7.98 13.37
CA ARG A 264 -24.90 -8.95 13.32
C ARG A 264 -26.21 -8.35 13.85
N GLY A 265 -26.62 -7.22 13.26
CA GLY A 265 -27.88 -6.53 13.53
C GLY A 265 -29.01 -7.08 12.66
N SER A 266 -29.72 -8.08 13.19
CA SER A 266 -31.05 -8.56 12.78
C SER A 266 -31.37 -8.43 11.28
N GLY A 267 -30.72 -9.27 10.46
CA GLY A 267 -31.29 -9.67 9.18
C GLY A 267 -32.32 -10.76 9.45
N SER A 268 -33.56 -10.59 9.01
CA SER A 268 -34.59 -11.63 9.11
C SER A 268 -34.18 -12.83 8.25
N ASP A 269 -33.80 -13.93 8.89
CA ASP A 269 -33.45 -15.17 8.21
C ASP A 269 -34.71 -15.75 7.54
N SER A 270 -34.74 -15.69 6.21
CA SER A 270 -35.94 -16.01 5.43
C SER A 270 -35.96 -17.47 4.98
N SER A 271 -36.00 -18.41 5.94
CA SER A 271 -36.35 -19.80 5.65
C SER A 271 -37.16 -20.47 6.77
N GLN A 272 -38.43 -20.75 6.44
CA GLN A 272 -39.36 -21.68 7.11
C GLN A 272 -39.74 -21.45 8.60
N ALA A 273 -40.88 -20.78 8.84
CA ALA A 273 -42.06 -21.38 9.50
C ALA A 273 -43.25 -20.40 9.64
N GLY A 274 -44.46 -20.86 9.29
CA GLY A 274 -45.74 -20.30 9.80
C GLY A 274 -46.32 -19.08 9.06
N PRO A 275 -47.63 -19.11 8.69
CA PRO A 275 -48.29 -17.94 8.12
C PRO A 275 -48.89 -17.06 9.23
N SER A 276 -48.29 -15.90 9.48
CA SER A 276 -48.99 -14.81 10.19
C SER A 276 -49.02 -13.55 9.34
N ARG A 277 -50.23 -12.98 9.22
CA ARG A 277 -50.42 -11.66 8.61
C ARG A 277 -49.94 -10.63 9.64
N ASP A 278 -48.97 -9.81 9.28
CA ASP A 278 -49.12 -8.38 9.59
C ASP A 278 -48.35 -7.47 8.64
N ARG A 279 -49.05 -6.46 8.12
CA ARG A 279 -48.50 -5.45 7.22
C ARG A 279 -48.19 -4.19 8.01
N ARG A 280 -46.92 -3.88 8.28
CA ARG A 280 -46.51 -2.51 8.65
C ARG A 280 -45.22 -2.10 7.95
N PHE A 281 -45.38 -1.35 6.86
CA PHE A 281 -44.36 -0.42 6.41
C PHE A 281 -44.17 0.65 7.49
N SER A 282 -42.93 1.09 7.75
CA SER A 282 -42.65 2.30 8.50
C SER A 282 -41.34 2.90 8.00
N ALA A 283 -41.47 3.89 7.12
CA ALA A 283 -40.36 4.70 6.63
C ALA A 283 -40.25 5.96 7.49
N SER A 284 -39.27 6.02 8.40
CA SER A 284 -38.98 7.23 9.18
C SER A 284 -37.64 7.16 9.94
N SER A 285 -36.55 7.62 9.33
CA SER A 285 -35.37 8.15 10.04
C SER A 285 -34.38 8.85 9.08
N ILE A 286 -34.86 9.82 8.30
CA ILE A 286 -33.99 10.82 7.69
C ILE A 286 -33.69 11.87 8.76
N PHE A 287 -32.43 12.31 8.85
CA PHE A 287 -31.89 13.31 9.80
C PHE A 287 -31.80 12.90 11.28
N ARG A 288 -30.58 12.62 11.77
CA ARG A 288 -30.04 13.21 13.02
C ARG A 288 -28.53 13.42 12.89
N SER A 289 -28.06 14.60 13.23
CA SER A 289 -26.66 15.01 13.28
C SER A 289 -26.17 15.20 14.72
N SER A 290 -24.91 14.86 14.97
CA SER A 290 -23.99 15.43 15.97
C SER A 290 -24.44 15.73 17.42
N SER A 291 -23.76 15.07 18.37
CA SER A 291 -23.28 15.61 19.66
C SER A 291 -24.27 16.06 20.76
N ARG A 292 -24.32 15.32 21.88
CA ARG A 292 -23.59 15.66 23.12
C ARG A 292 -23.82 14.64 24.25
N GLN A 293 -22.88 14.59 25.21
CA GLN A 293 -22.96 13.81 26.45
C GLN A 293 -24.02 14.37 27.41
N ASN A 294 -24.74 13.51 28.14
CA ASN A 294 -24.59 13.37 29.60
C ASN A 294 -25.20 12.03 30.07
N GLY A 295 -24.73 11.47 31.19
CA GLY A 295 -25.02 10.09 31.58
C GLY A 295 -26.07 9.88 32.67
N SER A 296 -26.45 8.61 32.87
CA SER A 296 -26.99 8.07 34.12
C SER A 296 -26.68 6.57 34.22
N PHE A 297 -26.14 6.11 35.35
CA PHE A 297 -25.76 4.72 35.58
C PHE A 297 -26.90 3.92 36.24
N SER A 298 -27.21 2.73 35.73
CA SER A 298 -27.53 1.52 36.52
C SER A 298 -27.88 0.34 35.60
N GLY A 299 -27.17 -0.79 35.72
CA GLY A 299 -27.50 -2.02 34.98
C GLY A 299 -26.26 -2.85 34.64
N ALA A 300 -25.88 -3.77 35.52
CA ALA A 300 -24.72 -4.63 35.31
C ALA A 300 -25.08 -5.87 34.49
N SER A 301 -24.60 -5.95 33.24
CA SER A 301 -24.49 -7.21 32.50
C SER A 301 -23.55 -7.07 31.29
N SER A 302 -22.48 -7.87 31.29
CA SER A 302 -21.53 -8.09 30.19
C SER A 302 -20.63 -6.90 29.77
N PRO A 303 -19.35 -7.15 29.43
CA PRO A 303 -18.55 -6.13 28.75
C PRO A 303 -19.18 -5.84 27.37
N PRO A 304 -19.21 -4.58 26.92
CA PRO A 304 -19.69 -4.27 25.58
C PRO A 304 -18.74 -4.92 24.57
N THR A 305 -19.26 -5.84 23.76
CA THR A 305 -18.57 -6.24 22.53
C THR A 305 -18.33 -4.97 21.69
N PRO A 306 -17.14 -4.80 21.09
CA PRO A 306 -16.83 -3.58 20.35
C PRO A 306 -17.85 -3.45 19.21
N GLN A 307 -18.70 -2.42 19.31
CA GLN A 307 -19.64 -2.09 18.25
C GLN A 307 -18.84 -1.71 17.02
N SER A 308 -19.16 -2.34 15.89
CA SER A 308 -18.44 -2.19 14.63
C SER A 308 -18.18 -0.72 14.31
N VAL A 309 -16.90 -0.33 14.23
CA VAL A 309 -16.45 1.04 13.90
C VAL A 309 -16.73 1.37 12.43
N LEU A 310 -16.97 0.35 11.60
CA LEU A 310 -17.16 0.45 10.16
C LEU A 310 -18.50 1.09 9.76
N ASP A 311 -18.45 1.94 8.73
CA ASP A 311 -19.63 2.56 8.10
C ASP A 311 -20.39 1.63 7.13
N ILE A 312 -20.04 0.34 7.11
CA ILE A 312 -20.49 -0.69 6.16
C ILE A 312 -20.87 -1.99 6.88
N ARG A 313 -21.66 -2.87 6.24
CA ARG A 313 -21.89 -4.26 6.68
C ARG A 313 -20.91 -5.24 6.05
N HIS A 314 -20.47 -4.93 4.83
CA HIS A 314 -19.53 -5.74 4.09
C HIS A 314 -18.77 -4.89 3.07
N LEU A 315 -17.59 -5.37 2.67
CA LEU A 315 -16.83 -4.89 1.51
C LEU A 315 -16.80 -5.99 0.45
N GLY A 316 -17.53 -5.80 -0.65
CA GLY A 316 -17.49 -6.68 -1.80
C GLY A 316 -16.40 -6.25 -2.78
N ILE A 317 -15.64 -7.21 -3.30
CA ILE A 317 -14.47 -6.98 -4.16
C ILE A 317 -14.57 -7.89 -5.38
N GLN A 318 -14.34 -7.34 -6.57
CA GLN A 318 -14.15 -8.10 -7.81
C GLN A 318 -12.75 -7.82 -8.35
N PHE A 319 -11.92 -8.85 -8.39
CA PHE A 319 -10.54 -8.75 -8.88
C PHE A 319 -10.51 -8.82 -10.40
N THR A 320 -9.55 -8.13 -11.00
CA THR A 320 -9.43 -8.06 -12.44
C THR A 320 -9.06 -9.42 -13.03
N ARG A 321 -9.77 -9.78 -14.10
CA ARG A 321 -9.46 -10.97 -14.89
C ARG A 321 -8.28 -10.71 -15.81
N ASN A 322 -7.08 -10.70 -15.23
CA ASN A 322 -5.88 -10.83 -16.05
C ASN A 322 -5.75 -12.28 -16.55
N ASN A 323 -5.70 -12.43 -17.88
CA ASN A 323 -5.52 -13.70 -18.59
C ASN A 323 -4.06 -13.88 -19.08
N GLN A 324 -3.21 -12.86 -18.96
CA GLN A 324 -1.79 -12.91 -19.31
C GLN A 324 -0.90 -13.30 -18.12
N VAL A 325 -1.41 -13.11 -16.89
CA VAL A 325 -0.81 -13.64 -15.66
C VAL A 325 -1.10 -15.14 -15.55
N GLN A 326 -0.11 -15.91 -15.10
CA GLN A 326 -0.23 -17.38 -14.98
C GLN A 326 -1.42 -17.79 -14.09
N ALA A 327 -2.06 -18.92 -14.42
CA ALA A 327 -3.05 -19.51 -13.54
C ALA A 327 -2.39 -19.91 -12.20
N GLY A 328 -2.94 -19.43 -11.07
CA GLY A 328 -2.33 -19.56 -9.76
C GLY A 328 -1.72 -18.26 -9.19
N THR A 329 -1.34 -17.29 -10.03
CA THR A 329 -0.69 -16.04 -9.57
C THR A 329 -1.55 -14.78 -9.72
N GLY A 330 -2.83 -14.96 -10.07
CA GLY A 330 -3.79 -13.86 -10.18
C GLY A 330 -4.20 -13.30 -8.81
N ASP A 331 -4.39 -11.98 -8.75
CA ASP A 331 -4.61 -11.20 -7.53
C ASP A 331 -5.71 -11.73 -6.60
N TYR A 332 -6.73 -12.39 -7.13
CA TYR A 332 -7.78 -13.04 -6.32
C TYR A 332 -7.24 -14.15 -5.39
N GLN A 333 -6.34 -15.00 -5.89
CA GLN A 333 -5.76 -16.09 -5.10
C GLN A 333 -4.74 -15.55 -4.11
N ARG A 334 -3.84 -14.66 -4.60
CA ARG A 334 -2.84 -13.99 -3.76
C ARG A 334 -3.49 -13.19 -2.63
N PHE A 335 -4.63 -12.52 -2.89
CA PHE A 335 -5.40 -11.84 -1.84
C PHE A 335 -5.89 -12.81 -0.76
N MET A 336 -6.44 -13.98 -1.12
CA MET A 336 -6.92 -14.95 -0.13
C MET A 336 -5.78 -15.52 0.73
N GLU A 337 -4.61 -15.76 0.13
CA GLU A 337 -3.40 -16.18 0.85
C GLU A 337 -2.94 -15.09 1.84
N GLN A 338 -2.81 -13.85 1.38
CA GLN A 338 -2.43 -12.71 2.22
C GLN A 338 -3.47 -12.37 3.29
N TRP A 339 -4.76 -12.63 3.03
CA TRP A 339 -5.86 -12.42 3.98
C TRP A 339 -5.74 -13.32 5.20
N GLU A 340 -5.45 -14.61 5.00
CA GLU A 340 -5.21 -15.56 6.08
C GLU A 340 -3.93 -15.19 6.85
N ILE A 341 -2.82 -14.91 6.16
CA ILE A 341 -1.54 -14.52 6.77
C ILE A 341 -1.70 -13.26 7.64
N ALA A 342 -2.39 -12.23 7.12
CA ALA A 342 -2.64 -11.00 7.85
C ALA A 342 -3.53 -11.23 9.09
N HIS A 343 -4.52 -12.12 9.01
CA HIS A 343 -5.37 -12.46 10.15
C HIS A 343 -4.66 -13.30 11.22
N ASP A 344 -3.75 -14.20 10.83
CA ASP A 344 -2.91 -14.94 11.78
C ASP A 344 -1.95 -13.99 12.51
N ALA A 345 -1.29 -13.08 11.78
CA ALA A 345 -0.43 -12.06 12.37
C ALA A 345 -1.19 -11.08 13.29
N ASP A 346 -2.35 -10.57 12.86
CA ASP A 346 -3.21 -9.69 13.69
C ASP A 346 -3.72 -10.39 14.97
N ALA A 347 -3.82 -11.73 14.96
CA ALA A 347 -4.30 -12.52 16.10
C ALA A 347 -3.20 -12.81 17.14
N GLU A 348 -1.94 -12.96 16.70
CA GLU A 348 -0.78 -13.22 17.58
C GLU A 348 -0.54 -12.08 18.58
N PHE A 349 -0.75 -10.83 18.16
CA PHE A 349 -0.52 -9.62 18.96
C PHE A 349 -1.82 -9.00 19.52
N GLY A 350 -2.80 -9.84 19.91
CA GLY A 350 -4.19 -9.47 20.22
C GLY A 350 -4.49 -8.46 21.36
N VAL A 351 -3.50 -7.71 21.85
CA VAL A 351 -3.70 -6.55 22.75
C VAL A 351 -3.42 -5.27 21.95
N PRO A 352 -4.44 -4.45 21.63
CA PRO A 352 -4.20 -3.19 20.92
C PRO A 352 -3.38 -2.24 21.79
N PHE A 353 -2.27 -1.74 21.24
CA PHE A 353 -1.50 -0.66 21.86
C PHE A 353 -2.41 0.58 22.08
N PRO A 354 -2.25 1.30 23.20
CA PRO A 354 -3.05 2.49 23.46
C PRO A 354 -2.81 3.56 22.40
N ALA A 355 -3.89 4.13 21.86
CA ALA A 355 -3.86 5.10 20.74
C ALA A 355 -3.13 6.42 21.03
N ASN A 356 -2.63 6.61 22.26
CA ASN A 356 -1.86 7.77 22.68
C ASN A 356 -0.40 7.33 22.90
N VAL A 357 0.34 7.10 21.81
CA VAL A 357 1.78 6.87 21.87
C VAL A 357 2.47 8.20 22.20
N VAL A 358 3.01 8.31 23.41
CA VAL A 358 4.02 9.33 23.72
C VAL A 358 5.34 8.76 23.22
N GLU A 359 5.82 9.27 22.08
CA GLU A 359 7.18 8.99 21.62
C GLU A 359 8.14 9.62 22.64
N LEU A 360 8.81 8.77 23.43
CA LEU A 360 9.82 9.22 24.38
C LEU A 360 11.01 9.75 23.59
N GLU A 361 11.47 10.97 23.93
CA GLU A 361 12.66 11.56 23.31
C GLU A 361 13.83 10.57 23.37
N SER A 362 14.45 10.33 22.20
CA SER A 362 15.63 9.48 22.07
C SER A 362 16.68 9.89 23.11
N PRO A 363 17.20 8.97 23.94
CA PRO A 363 18.15 9.34 24.99
C PRO A 363 19.39 9.96 24.35
N VAL A 364 19.62 11.25 24.63
CA VAL A 364 20.77 11.99 24.14
C VAL A 364 22.03 11.33 24.70
N MET A 365 22.75 10.58 23.87
CA MET A 365 24.11 10.13 24.19
C MET A 365 25.05 11.34 24.19
N ASN A 366 25.05 12.06 25.30
CA ASN A 366 25.98 13.15 25.55
C ASN A 366 27.41 12.61 25.72
N GLY A 367 28.10 12.53 24.58
CA GLY A 367 29.52 12.88 24.46
C GLY A 367 30.54 11.94 25.08
N ILE A 368 31.17 11.12 24.24
CA ILE A 368 32.61 10.83 24.35
C ILE A 368 33.28 11.07 23.00
N SER A 369 33.52 12.34 22.68
CA SER A 369 34.60 12.76 21.78
C SER A 369 35.78 13.16 22.66
N GLY A 370 36.96 12.59 22.41
CA GLY A 370 37.99 12.47 23.42
C GLY A 370 38.82 13.72 23.73
N VAL A 371 39.60 13.60 24.82
CA VAL A 371 40.81 14.35 25.13
C VAL A 371 40.63 15.87 25.32
N HIS A 372 40.44 16.31 26.56
CA HIS A 372 41.46 17.08 27.29
C HIS A 372 41.10 17.23 28.78
N SER A 373 42.09 16.92 29.62
CA SER A 373 42.20 17.27 31.05
C SER A 373 43.51 18.09 31.18
N PRO A 374 43.73 18.99 32.17
CA PRO A 374 43.15 18.95 33.52
C PRO A 374 42.68 20.30 34.12
N HIS A 375 41.82 20.22 35.14
CA HIS A 375 42.11 20.81 36.47
C HIS A 375 41.04 20.44 37.53
N LEU A 376 41.49 19.76 38.58
CA LEU A 376 40.86 19.63 39.91
C LEU A 376 41.43 20.75 40.83
N PRO A 377 40.84 21.13 41.99
CA PRO A 377 40.52 20.17 43.07
C PRO A 377 39.35 20.50 44.05
N ASN A 378 39.21 19.61 45.05
CA ASN A 378 38.45 19.67 46.31
C ASN A 378 36.92 19.40 46.24
N GLY A 379 36.35 18.44 46.98
CA GLY A 379 36.97 17.38 47.79
C GLY A 379 36.02 16.72 48.81
N ILE A 380 36.48 15.60 49.39
CA ILE A 380 35.98 14.93 50.62
C ILE A 380 34.58 14.25 50.48
N GLY A 381 34.37 13.00 50.90
CA GLY A 381 35.25 12.15 51.71
C GLY A 381 34.95 10.65 51.68
N GLU A 382 35.80 9.96 52.43
CA GLU A 382 36.05 8.52 52.48
C GLU A 382 35.40 7.89 53.73
N LEU A 383 34.96 6.63 53.64
CA LEU A 383 34.74 5.75 54.80
C LEU A 383 35.20 4.33 54.48
N SER A 384 35.81 3.67 55.46
CA SER A 384 36.77 2.58 55.27
C SER A 384 36.25 1.17 55.63
N SER A 385 37.04 0.16 55.20
CA SER A 385 37.10 -1.26 55.63
C SER A 385 37.16 -1.45 57.17
N PRO A 386 37.12 -2.68 57.78
CA PRO A 386 37.68 -3.98 57.31
C PRO A 386 36.71 -5.19 57.55
N GLU A 387 37.05 -6.49 57.58
CA GLU A 387 38.32 -7.26 57.49
C GLU A 387 38.07 -8.73 57.03
N MET A 388 39.10 -9.42 56.52
CA MET A 388 39.51 -10.79 56.93
C MET A 388 40.77 -11.23 56.16
N ALA A 389 41.84 -11.59 56.87
CA ALA A 389 43.11 -12.01 56.31
C ALA A 389 43.27 -13.55 56.26
N ALA A 390 44.47 -13.98 55.86
CA ALA A 390 45.03 -15.34 55.91
C ALA A 390 44.59 -16.36 54.84
N LEU A 391 45.44 -16.50 53.82
CA LEU A 391 46.21 -17.73 53.63
C LEU A 391 47.59 -17.38 53.03
N VAL A 392 48.63 -18.08 53.48
CA VAL A 392 50.04 -17.69 53.36
C VAL A 392 50.89 -18.89 52.95
N GLU A 393 51.92 -18.61 52.14
CA GLU A 393 53.17 -19.36 51.90
C GLU A 393 53.27 -20.65 51.05
N ALA A 394 54.48 -20.72 50.47
CA ALA A 394 55.26 -21.83 49.91
C ALA A 394 55.06 -22.15 48.42
N ALA A 395 56.11 -22.36 47.61
CA ALA A 395 57.57 -22.14 47.72
C ALA A 395 58.11 -22.10 46.25
N ASP A 396 58.96 -21.15 45.86
CA ASP A 396 60.44 -21.22 45.83
C ASP A 396 61.07 -22.06 44.68
N THR A 397 62.02 -21.44 43.98
CA THR A 397 63.10 -21.92 43.07
C THR A 397 62.89 -23.01 42.00
N ALA A 398 63.19 -22.66 40.73
CA ALA A 398 64.24 -23.26 39.88
C ALA A 398 64.25 -22.68 38.43
N ASP A 399 65.30 -21.91 38.12
CA ASP A 399 66.20 -21.89 36.93
C ASP A 399 65.70 -22.43 35.57
N GLN A 400 65.76 -21.71 34.45
CA GLN A 400 66.90 -21.13 33.70
C GLN A 400 67.79 -22.12 32.90
N ASP A 401 67.90 -21.77 31.61
CA ASP A 401 68.94 -22.06 30.60
C ASP A 401 69.22 -23.50 30.11
N GLU A 402 68.87 -23.74 28.84
CA GLU A 402 69.53 -24.75 27.98
C GLU A 402 70.70 -24.08 27.22
N GLU A 403 71.93 -24.43 27.58
CA GLU A 403 73.15 -24.01 26.88
C GLU A 403 73.48 -24.96 25.70
N ASN A 404 74.06 -24.39 24.65
CA ASN A 404 74.30 -25.01 23.35
C ASN A 404 75.71 -25.61 23.24
N THR A 405 75.88 -26.81 22.65
CA THR A 405 77.18 -27.31 22.12
C THR A 405 77.01 -28.65 21.38
N PRO A 406 77.96 -29.06 20.49
CA PRO A 406 78.96 -28.27 19.74
C PRO A 406 78.77 -28.29 18.20
#